data_AF-A0ABD7S609-F1
#
_entry.id   AF-A0ABD7S609-F1
#
_cell.length_a   1.000
_cell.length_b   1.000
_cell.length_c   1.000
_cell.angle_alpha   90.00
_cell.angle_beta   90.00
_cell.angle_gamma   90.00
#
_symmetry.space_group_name_H-M   'P 1'
#
loop_
_entity.id
_entity.type
_entity.pdbx_description
1 polymer ?
#
loop_
_entity_poly.entity_id
_entity_poly.type
_entity_poly.pdbx_seq_one_letter_code
_entity_poly.pdbx_strand_id
1 'polypeptide(L)'
;MENFRIHAAIGIARVGNSNEHVIAPESMTGAPLSGASDVTGGLPIRAGTESEPVRSSDLRDIHGALKRHAARFRIFAYPDLAEKRWPRGGGQEIVIGSTVGDNTVIDIVWTVHVANKKNHYLHPPRSRAPAHRKL
;
A
#
# COMPACT_ATOMS: atom_id res chain seq x y z
N MET A 1 6.80 15.60 22.05
CA MET A 1 5.41 15.54 21.51
C MET A 1 5.32 14.34 20.59
N GLU A 2 4.35 13.43 20.77
CA GLU A 2 4.21 12.26 19.90
C GLU A 2 3.93 12.68 18.45
N ASN A 3 4.62 12.06 17.48
CA ASN A 3 4.51 12.42 16.07
C ASN A 3 3.75 11.33 15.30
N PHE A 4 2.54 11.65 14.84
CA PHE A 4 1.72 10.74 14.05
C PHE A 4 2.13 10.71 12.58
N ARG A 5 2.20 9.51 12.00
CA ARG A 5 2.50 9.32 10.58
C ARG A 5 1.60 8.27 9.95
N ILE A 6 1.31 8.47 8.67
CA ILE A 6 0.56 7.52 7.84
C ILE A 6 1.55 6.64 7.07
N HIS A 7 1.33 5.33 7.11
CA HIS A 7 2.09 4.34 6.35
C HIS A 7 1.13 3.46 5.53
N ALA A 8 1.43 3.15 4.26
CA ALA A 8 2.55 3.67 3.48
C ALA A 8 2.42 5.18 3.19
N ALA A 9 3.56 5.86 2.96
CA ALA A 9 3.54 7.27 2.54
C ALA A 9 2.95 7.46 1.14
N ILE A 10 3.08 6.44 0.28
CA ILE A 10 2.47 6.36 -1.04
C ILE A 10 1.77 5.01 -1.14
N GLY A 11 0.44 5.03 -1.21
CA GLY A 11 -0.35 3.82 -1.47
C GLY A 11 -0.43 3.50 -2.94
N ILE A 12 -0.27 2.23 -3.29
CA ILE A 12 -0.42 1.73 -4.66
C ILE A 12 -1.65 0.84 -4.74
N ALA A 13 -2.70 1.35 -5.38
CA ALA A 13 -3.89 0.58 -5.72
C ALA A 13 -3.82 0.09 -7.18
N ARG A 14 -4.51 -1.02 -7.48
CA ARG A 14 -4.65 -1.55 -8.85
C ARG A 14 -6.13 -1.69 -9.21
N VAL A 15 -6.43 -1.42 -10.47
CA VAL A 15 -7.77 -1.56 -11.04
C VAL A 15 -8.19 -3.02 -11.15
N GLY A 16 -9.49 -3.25 -11.06
CA GLY A 16 -10.16 -4.54 -11.19
C GLY A 16 -11.65 -4.27 -11.48
N ASN A 17 -12.32 -5.24 -12.11
CA ASN A 17 -13.72 -5.11 -12.52
C ASN A 17 -14.71 -5.84 -11.60
N SER A 18 -14.23 -6.46 -10.51
CA SER A 18 -15.06 -6.97 -9.42
C SER A 18 -15.39 -5.86 -8.41
N ASN A 19 -16.48 -6.05 -7.65
CA ASN A 19 -16.77 -5.27 -6.45
C ASN A 19 -15.95 -5.72 -5.23
N GLU A 20 -15.33 -6.90 -5.31
CA GLU A 20 -14.43 -7.43 -4.28
C GLU A 20 -12.99 -6.91 -4.46
N HIS A 21 -12.18 -7.06 -3.41
CA HIS A 21 -10.79 -6.63 -3.40
C HIS A 21 -9.88 -7.60 -2.62
N VAL A 22 -8.59 -7.49 -2.90
CA VAL A 22 -7.48 -7.99 -2.07
C VAL A 22 -6.68 -6.79 -1.58
N ILE A 23 -5.87 -6.94 -0.54
CA ILE A 23 -4.98 -5.89 -0.06
C ILE A 23 -3.69 -5.94 -0.89
N ALA A 24 -3.20 -4.78 -1.33
CA ALA A 24 -1.97 -4.67 -2.10
C ALA A 24 -0.76 -5.21 -1.30
N PRO A 25 0.32 -5.64 -1.97
CA PRO A 25 1.50 -6.12 -1.26
C PRO A 25 2.08 -5.07 -0.31
N GLU A 26 2.40 -5.49 0.92
CA GLU A 26 3.03 -4.64 1.94
C GLU A 26 4.45 -5.11 2.30
N SER A 27 4.87 -6.25 1.77
CA SER A 27 6.23 -6.77 1.87
C SER A 27 6.99 -6.54 0.57
N MET A 28 8.30 -6.35 0.68
CA MET A 28 9.18 -6.19 -0.48
C MET A 28 9.24 -7.49 -1.28
N THR A 29 9.11 -7.40 -2.61
CA THR A 29 9.23 -8.56 -3.51
C THR A 29 10.59 -9.23 -3.34
N GLY A 30 10.60 -10.56 -3.17
CA GLY A 30 11.84 -11.33 -3.01
C GLY A 30 12.45 -11.29 -1.61
N ALA A 31 11.92 -10.50 -0.68
CA ALA A 31 12.34 -10.56 0.72
C ALA A 31 11.75 -11.81 1.39
N PRO A 32 12.45 -12.50 2.31
CA PRO A 32 11.86 -13.56 3.10
C PRO A 32 10.69 -13.03 3.93
N LEU A 33 9.56 -13.74 3.95
CA LEU A 33 8.48 -13.47 4.89
C LEU A 33 8.78 -14.17 6.22
N SER A 34 8.63 -13.45 7.34
CA SER A 34 8.84 -14.03 8.67
C SER A 34 7.88 -15.21 8.88
N GLY A 35 8.42 -16.39 9.20
CA GLY A 35 7.62 -17.59 9.45
C GLY A 35 7.17 -18.39 8.22
N ALA A 36 7.55 -18.00 6.99
CA ALA A 36 7.27 -18.77 5.77
C ALA A 36 8.56 -19.23 5.08
N SER A 37 8.69 -20.53 4.82
CA SER A 37 9.88 -21.11 4.16
C SER A 37 9.88 -20.92 2.64
N ASP A 38 8.69 -20.93 2.03
CA ASP A 38 8.55 -21.08 0.56
C ASP A 38 7.91 -19.86 -0.12
N VAL A 39 7.51 -18.85 0.66
CA VAL A 39 6.84 -17.65 0.15
C VAL A 39 7.74 -16.45 0.37
N THR A 40 8.11 -15.80 -0.72
CA THR A 40 8.79 -14.49 -0.68
C THR A 40 7.76 -13.37 -0.65
N GLY A 41 8.17 -12.20 -0.16
CA GLY A 41 7.33 -11.02 -0.07
C GLY A 41 6.87 -10.52 -1.43
N GLY A 42 6.00 -9.51 -1.42
CA GLY A 42 5.45 -8.91 -2.63
C GLY A 42 4.17 -9.57 -3.14
N LEU A 43 3.64 -10.58 -2.45
CA LEU A 43 2.30 -11.09 -2.71
C LEU A 43 1.22 -10.18 -2.10
N PRO A 44 0.07 -10.00 -2.77
CA PRO A 44 -1.10 -9.38 -2.15
C PRO A 44 -1.55 -10.16 -0.92
N ILE A 45 -2.28 -9.49 -0.02
CA ILE A 45 -2.84 -10.07 1.19
C ILE A 45 -4.34 -10.31 0.97
N ARG A 46 -4.86 -11.45 1.43
CA ARG A 46 -6.29 -11.75 1.36
C ARG A 46 -7.06 -10.74 2.24
N ALA A 47 -8.15 -10.20 1.71
CA ALA A 47 -9.00 -9.32 2.50
C ALA A 47 -9.59 -10.06 3.72
N GLY A 48 -9.62 -9.41 4.87
CA GLY A 48 -10.18 -9.96 6.11
C GLY A 48 -9.25 -10.87 6.93
N THR A 49 -8.07 -11.24 6.41
CA THR A 49 -7.06 -12.00 7.17
C THR A 49 -5.93 -11.13 7.72
N GLU A 50 -5.89 -9.87 7.28
CA GLU A 50 -4.92 -8.82 7.60
C GLU A 50 -3.44 -9.11 7.26
N SER A 51 -3.02 -10.37 7.09
CA SER A 51 -1.63 -10.76 6.84
C SER A 51 -1.45 -11.98 5.94
N GLU A 52 -2.48 -12.79 5.68
CA GLU A 52 -2.31 -14.01 4.87
C GLU A 52 -2.12 -13.68 3.39
N PRO A 53 -1.11 -14.24 2.71
CA PRO A 53 -0.95 -14.10 1.27
C PRO A 53 -2.14 -14.67 0.48
N VAL A 54 -2.48 -14.03 -0.64
CA VAL A 54 -3.48 -14.54 -1.57
C VAL A 54 -3.06 -15.87 -2.20
N ARG A 55 -4.05 -16.71 -2.49
CA ARG A 55 -3.94 -17.88 -3.38
C ARG A 55 -4.36 -17.48 -4.79
N SER A 56 -4.06 -18.31 -5.77
CA SER A 56 -4.50 -18.09 -7.17
C SER A 56 -6.03 -17.91 -7.28
N SER A 57 -6.80 -18.68 -6.50
CA SER A 57 -8.26 -18.60 -6.43
C SER A 57 -8.79 -17.28 -5.87
N ASP A 58 -7.97 -16.49 -5.17
CA ASP A 58 -8.41 -15.29 -4.47
C ASP A 58 -8.40 -14.06 -5.39
N LEU A 59 -7.79 -14.13 -6.57
CA LEU A 59 -7.61 -12.98 -7.48
C LEU A 59 -8.86 -12.64 -8.29
N ARG A 60 -9.81 -13.58 -8.40
CA ARG A 60 -11.06 -13.41 -9.13
C ARG A 60 -12.25 -13.72 -8.23
N ASP A 61 -13.36 -13.06 -8.46
CA ASP A 61 -14.62 -13.40 -7.81
C ASP A 61 -15.28 -14.62 -8.44
N ILE A 62 -16.45 -15.00 -7.92
CA ILE A 62 -17.21 -16.17 -8.37
C ILE A 62 -17.68 -16.06 -9.84
N HIS A 63 -17.71 -14.85 -10.40
CA HIS A 63 -18.06 -14.60 -11.79
C HIS A 63 -16.81 -14.49 -12.70
N GLY A 64 -15.61 -14.68 -12.15
CA GLY A 64 -14.36 -14.58 -12.87
C GLY A 64 -13.86 -13.14 -13.05
N ALA A 65 -14.51 -12.13 -12.48
CA ALA A 65 -14.04 -10.75 -12.56
C ALA A 65 -12.83 -10.53 -11.65
N LEU A 66 -11.89 -9.69 -12.10
CA LEU A 66 -10.64 -9.42 -11.40
C LEU A 66 -10.92 -8.54 -10.17
N LYS A 67 -10.48 -9.00 -9.00
CA LYS A 67 -10.56 -8.22 -7.76
C LYS A 67 -9.61 -7.03 -7.80
N ARG A 68 -10.03 -5.91 -7.21
CA ARG A 68 -9.17 -4.71 -7.08
C ARG A 68 -8.06 -4.98 -6.06
N HIS A 69 -6.92 -4.31 -6.19
CA HIS A 69 -5.90 -4.32 -5.13
C HIS A 69 -6.02 -2.99 -4.37
N ALA A 70 -6.47 -3.06 -3.12
CA ALA A 70 -6.64 -1.91 -2.26
C ALA A 70 -5.32 -1.55 -1.57
N ALA A 71 -4.93 -0.27 -1.60
CA ALA A 71 -3.85 0.21 -0.74
C ALA A 71 -4.40 0.38 0.69
N ARG A 72 -3.74 -0.26 1.67
CA ARG A 72 -4.06 -0.09 3.09
C ARG A 72 -3.16 0.97 3.69
N PHE A 73 -3.77 1.86 4.48
CA PHE A 73 -3.08 2.91 5.22
C PHE A 73 -3.33 2.72 6.71
N ARG A 74 -2.31 2.96 7.52
CA ARG A 74 -2.32 2.84 8.98
C ARG A 74 -1.65 4.06 9.59
N ILE A 75 -2.10 4.46 10.78
CA ILE A 75 -1.49 5.56 11.54
C ILE A 75 -0.56 4.95 12.57
N PHE A 76 0.63 5.54 12.73
CA PHE A 76 1.58 5.18 13.76
C PHE A 76 1.97 6.41 14.57
N ALA A 77 2.01 6.27 15.89
CA ALA A 77 2.62 7.24 16.80
C ALA A 77 4.10 6.86 16.99
N TYR A 78 4.97 7.87 16.93
CA TYR A 78 6.38 7.73 17.22
C TYR A 78 6.80 8.64 18.36
N PRO A 79 7.61 8.15 19.31
CA PRO A 79 8.18 8.99 20.34
C PRO A 79 9.04 10.09 19.72
N ASP A 80 9.09 11.22 20.42
CA ASP A 80 9.88 12.38 20.03
C ASP A 80 11.37 12.11 20.23
N LEU A 81 11.98 11.46 19.24
CA LEU A 81 13.40 11.13 19.24
C LEU A 81 14.18 12.09 18.33
N ALA A 82 15.32 12.56 18.82
CA ALA A 82 16.22 13.48 18.11
C ALA A 82 16.72 12.93 16.76
N GLU A 83 16.75 11.60 16.57
CA GLU A 83 17.29 10.95 15.38
C GLU A 83 16.25 10.77 14.25
N LYS A 84 16.52 11.33 13.07
CA LYS A 84 15.67 11.27 11.87
C LYS A 84 16.15 10.23 10.84
N ARG A 85 16.45 8.98 11.23
CA ARG A 85 16.90 7.91 10.30
C ARG A 85 15.78 6.88 10.03
N TRP A 86 15.58 6.46 8.78
CA TRP A 86 14.56 5.47 8.38
C TRP A 86 15.17 4.17 7.82
N PRO A 87 14.54 3.00 8.02
CA PRO A 87 13.36 2.75 8.87
C PRO A 87 13.70 2.87 10.37
N ARG A 88 12.83 3.52 11.16
CA ARG A 88 13.11 3.87 12.56
C ARG A 88 12.81 2.75 13.57
N GLY A 89 11.95 1.80 13.21
CA GLY A 89 11.31 0.91 14.20
C GLY A 89 10.50 1.70 15.24
N GLY A 90 9.95 1.00 16.24
CA GLY A 90 9.40 1.62 17.45
C GLY A 90 8.13 2.49 17.30
N GLY A 91 7.44 2.43 16.16
CA GLY A 91 6.13 3.07 16.01
C GLY A 91 5.03 2.21 16.61
N GLN A 92 4.12 2.80 17.38
CA GLN A 92 2.91 2.13 17.85
C GLN A 92 1.77 2.39 16.87
N GLU A 93 1.12 1.33 16.38
CA GLU A 93 -0.06 1.47 15.53
C GLU A 93 -1.21 2.10 16.33
N ILE A 94 -1.85 3.09 15.72
CA ILE A 94 -2.96 3.85 16.29
C ILE A 94 -4.25 3.43 15.60
N VAL A 95 -5.17 2.90 16.39
CA VAL A 95 -6.53 2.54 16.01
C VAL A 95 -7.51 3.24 16.96
N ILE A 96 -8.80 3.20 16.65
CA ILE A 96 -9.83 3.65 17.59
C ILE A 96 -9.71 2.82 18.87
N GLY A 97 -9.67 3.50 20.03
CA GLY A 97 -9.40 2.92 21.33
C GLY A 97 -7.94 2.95 21.78
N SER A 98 -6.99 3.29 20.89
CA SER A 98 -5.58 3.48 21.29
C SER A 98 -5.43 4.66 22.25
N THR A 99 -4.52 4.52 23.21
CA THR A 99 -4.14 5.59 24.14
C THR A 99 -2.87 6.29 23.66
N VAL A 100 -2.85 7.63 23.69
CA VAL A 100 -1.70 8.47 23.37
C VAL A 100 -1.53 9.52 24.46
N GLY A 101 -0.50 9.37 25.30
CA GLY A 101 -0.42 10.11 26.56
C GLY A 101 -1.62 9.76 27.44
N ASP A 102 -2.35 10.77 27.89
CA ASP A 102 -3.57 10.60 28.71
C ASP A 102 -4.87 10.58 27.88
N ASN A 103 -4.77 10.67 26.54
CA ASN A 103 -5.94 10.74 25.66
C ASN A 103 -6.23 9.40 25.00
N THR A 104 -7.52 9.11 24.77
CA THR A 104 -7.97 7.95 24.00
C THR A 104 -8.50 8.39 22.64
N VAL A 105 -8.08 7.68 21.59
CA VAL A 105 -8.56 7.92 20.22
C VAL A 105 -9.99 7.42 20.09
N ILE A 106 -10.95 8.33 19.91
CA ILE A 106 -12.37 7.97 19.75
C ILE A 106 -12.82 7.88 18.30
N ASP A 107 -12.10 8.52 17.37
CA ASP A 107 -12.44 8.55 15.95
C ASP A 107 -11.20 8.81 15.08
N ILE A 108 -11.25 8.36 13.82
CA ILE A 108 -10.23 8.61 12.80
C ILE A 108 -10.93 8.99 11.49
N VAL A 109 -10.80 10.27 11.10
CA VAL A 109 -11.39 10.78 9.86
C VAL A 109 -10.36 10.76 8.73
N TRP A 110 -10.58 9.90 7.72
CA TRP A 110 -9.75 9.82 6.52
C TRP A 110 -10.32 10.71 5.41
N THR A 111 -9.50 11.62 4.87
CA THR A 111 -9.83 12.41 3.69
C THR A 111 -8.90 12.05 2.54
N VAL A 112 -9.46 11.65 1.40
CA VAL A 112 -8.71 11.29 0.19
C VAL A 112 -9.25 12.06 -1.00
N HIS A 113 -8.37 12.74 -1.73
CA HIS A 113 -8.71 13.41 -2.98
C HIS A 113 -7.93 12.78 -4.13
N VAL A 114 -8.64 12.13 -5.04
CA VAL A 114 -8.07 11.55 -6.26
C VAL A 114 -8.44 12.40 -7.48
N ALA A 115 -7.54 12.46 -8.45
CA ALA A 115 -7.77 13.17 -9.71
C ALA A 115 -7.16 12.40 -10.88
N ASN A 116 -7.86 12.41 -12.02
CA ASN A 116 -7.30 11.97 -13.29
C ASN A 116 -7.06 13.20 -14.18
N LYS A 117 -5.79 13.55 -14.37
CA LYS A 117 -5.38 14.66 -15.24
C LYS A 117 -4.74 14.19 -16.56
N LYS A 118 -4.90 12.92 -16.95
CA LYS A 118 -4.25 12.36 -18.15
C LYS A 118 -4.54 13.17 -19.41
N ASN A 119 -5.76 13.68 -19.57
CA ASN A 119 -6.18 14.46 -20.74
C ASN A 119 -5.87 15.97 -20.63
N HIS A 120 -5.30 16.43 -19.51
CA HIS A 120 -4.93 17.83 -19.28
C HIS A 120 -3.41 18.07 -19.46
N TYR A 121 -2.61 17.01 -19.57
CA TYR A 121 -1.17 17.13 -19.72
C TYR A 121 -0.75 17.26 -21.18
N LEU A 122 0.35 17.98 -21.41
CA LEU A 122 0.99 18.09 -22.71
C LEU A 122 1.30 16.69 -23.26
N HIS A 123 1.11 16.49 -24.57
CA HIS A 123 1.63 15.29 -25.22
C HIS A 123 3.16 15.26 -25.07
N PRO A 124 3.73 14.17 -24.51
CA PRO A 124 5.19 14.05 -24.46
C PRO A 124 5.71 14.03 -25.91
N PRO A 125 6.82 14.74 -26.20
CA PRO A 125 7.40 14.74 -27.53
C PRO A 125 7.77 13.31 -27.91
N ARG A 126 7.36 12.88 -29.11
CA ARG A 126 7.78 11.58 -29.65
C ARG A 126 9.27 11.66 -29.92
N SER A 127 10.09 10.88 -29.20
CA SER A 127 11.46 10.65 -29.64
C SER A 127 11.41 9.94 -30.99
N ARG A 128 12.02 10.53 -32.02
CA ARG A 128 12.28 9.80 -33.27
C ARG A 128 13.27 8.69 -32.92
N ALA A 129 12.87 7.43 -33.12
CA ALA A 129 13.81 6.31 -33.07
C ALA A 129 14.96 6.58 -34.07
N PRO A 130 16.23 6.31 -33.72
CA PRO A 130 17.32 6.45 -34.68
C PRO A 130 17.08 5.50 -35.85
N ALA A 131 17.08 6.04 -37.06
CA ALA A 131 16.98 5.24 -38.27
C ALA A 131 18.19 4.30 -38.33
N HIS A 132 17.96 3.00 -38.22
CA HIS A 132 18.99 1.99 -38.46
C HIS A 132 19.44 2.12 -39.92
N ARG A 133 20.60 2.75 -40.14
CA ARG A 133 21.30 2.73 -41.42
C ARG A 133 21.86 1.31 -41.58
N LYS A 134 21.17 0.47 -42.37
CA LYS A 134 21.76 -0.76 -42.88
C LYS A 134 22.92 -0.35 -43.80
N LEU A 135 24.13 -0.79 -43.44
CA LEU A 135 25.23 -0.94 -44.39
C LEU A 135 25.00 -2.22 -45.19
#